data_AF-A0A942ULU1-F1
#
_entry.id   AF-A0A942ULU1-F1
#
_cell.length_a   1.000
_cell.length_b   1.000
_cell.length_c   1.000
_cell.angle_alpha   90.00
_cell.angle_beta   90.00
_cell.angle_gamma   90.00
#
_symmetry.space_group_name_H-M   'P 1'
#
loop_
_entity.id
_entity.type
_entity.pdbx_description
1 polymer ?
#
loop_
_entity_poly.entity_id
_entity_poly.type
_entity_poly.pdbx_seq_one_letter_code
_entity_poly.pdbx_strand_id
1 'polypeptide(L)' 'MREIEVFIDTEEISEFFYHELIKRGYTPTEDETAELADITFDYLLSKCIIDEEWEE' A
#
# COMPACT_ATOMS: atom_id res chain seq x y z
N MET A 1 17.01 -1.02 18.00
CA MET A 1 16.33 -1.44 16.77
C MET A 1 16.80 -0.52 15.66
N ARG A 2 17.06 -1.00 14.45
CA ARG A 2 17.24 -0.11 13.30
C ARG A 2 15.84 0.19 12.80
N GLU A 3 15.33 1.37 13.11
CA GLU A 3 14.14 1.92 12.45
C GLU A 3 14.55 2.18 10.99
N ILE A 4 13.90 1.48 10.07
CA ILE A 4 14.02 1.79 8.64
C ILE A 4 12.92 2.79 8.40
N GLU A 5 13.29 3.99 8.00
CA GLU A 5 12.35 5.02 7.57
C GLU A 5 11.82 4.59 6.20
N VAL A 6 10.55 4.21 6.13
CA VAL A 6 9.91 3.74 4.90
C VAL A 6 8.87 4.77 4.50
N PHE A 7 9.11 5.46 3.39
CA PHE A 7 8.11 6.30 2.73
C PHE A 7 7.27 5.39 1.84
N ILE A 8 5.96 5.37 2.08
CA ILE A 8 5.00 4.52 1.37
C ILE A 8 3.96 5.42 0.71
N ASP A 9 3.79 5.27 -0.61
CA ASP A 9 2.74 5.89 -1.39
C ASP A 9 1.62 4.87 -1.68
N THR A 10 0.36 5.28 -1.57
CA THR A 10 -0.80 4.45 -1.93
C THR A 10 -0.81 4.11 -3.43
N GLU A 11 -0.27 4.98 -4.29
CA GLU A 11 -0.11 4.69 -5.72
C GLU A 11 0.88 3.54 -5.96
N GLU A 12 2.02 3.53 -5.25
CA GLU A 12 3.01 2.46 -5.33
C GLU A 12 2.46 1.12 -4.81
N ILE A 13 1.68 1.15 -3.72
CA ILE A 13 1.00 -0.05 -3.21
C ILE A 13 0.01 -0.60 -4.25
N SER A 14 -0.79 0.26 -4.88
CA SER A 14 -1.77 -0.14 -5.89
C SER A 14 -1.10 -0.80 -7.09
N GLU A 15 -0.04 -0.18 -7.64
CA GLU A 15 0.72 -0.72 -8.77
C GLU A 15 1.38 -2.06 -8.41
N PHE A 16 1.92 -2.19 -7.19
CA PHE A 16 2.48 -3.43 -6.69
C PHE A 16 1.43 -4.56 -6.69
N PHE A 17 0.25 -4.31 -6.12
CA PHE A 17 -0.82 -5.31 -6.08
C PHE A 17 -1.31 -5.66 -7.47
N TYR A 18 -1.48 -4.67 -8.36
CA TYR A 18 -1.87 -4.89 -9.74
C TYR A 18 -0.92 -5.89 -10.45
N HIS A 19 0.38 -5.64 -10.40
CA HIS A 19 1.36 -6.52 -11.01
C HIS A 19 1.45 -7.90 -10.36
N GLU A 20 1.40 -7.97 -9.03
CA GLU A 20 1.45 -9.23 -8.31
C GLU A 20 0.21 -10.10 -8.55
N LEU A 21 -0.97 -9.50 -8.63
CA LEU A 21 -2.22 -10.19 -8.97
C LEU A 21 -2.18 -10.72 -10.41
N ILE A 22 -1.69 -9.93 -11.37
CA ILE A 22 -1.50 -10.38 -12.77
C ILE A 22 -0.53 -11.56 -12.84
N LYS A 23 0.61 -11.52 -12.15
CA LYS A 23 1.57 -12.63 -12.12
C LYS A 23 0.97 -13.93 -11.56
N ARG A 24 -0.03 -13.82 -10.68
CA ARG A 24 -0.77 -14.96 -10.11
C ARG A 24 -1.95 -15.43 -10.96
N GLY A 25 -2.19 -14.79 -12.11
CA GLY A 25 -3.25 -15.16 -13.06
C GLY A 25 -4.60 -14.49 -12.80
N TYR A 26 -4.64 -13.45 -11.96
CA TYR A 26 -5.84 -12.62 -11.77
C TYR A 26 -5.89 -11.49 -12.81
N THR A 27 -7.08 -10.92 -13.00
CA THR A 27 -7.28 -9.72 -13.81
C THR A 27 -7.96 -8.67 -12.95
N PRO A 28 -7.20 -8.03 -12.04
CA PRO A 28 -7.75 -6.97 -11.20
C PRO A 28 -8.06 -5.73 -12.05
N THR A 29 -9.03 -4.95 -11.59
CA THR A 29 -9.27 -3.60 -12.08
C THR A 29 -8.45 -2.58 -11.29
N GLU A 30 -8.21 -1.40 -11.87
CA GLU A 30 -7.50 -0.31 -11.19
C GLU A 30 -8.24 0.13 -9.92
N ASP A 31 -9.57 0.15 -9.94
CA ASP A 31 -10.39 0.46 -8.76
C ASP A 31 -10.18 -0.57 -7.63
N GLU A 32 -10.12 -1.87 -7.96
CA GLU A 32 -9.88 -2.92 -6.96
C GLU A 32 -8.49 -2.80 -6.32
N THR A 33 -7.46 -2.44 -7.08
CA THR A 33 -6.11 -2.30 -6.54
C THR A 33 -5.92 -0.99 -5.76
N ALA A 34 -6.65 0.07 -6.13
CA ALA A 34 -6.71 1.30 -5.35
C ALA A 34 -7.36 1.06 -3.98
N GLU A 35 -8.51 0.38 -3.93
CA GLU A 35 -9.15 0.02 -2.66
C GLU A 35 -8.26 -0.88 -1.80
N LEU A 36 -7.55 -1.83 -2.42
CA LEU A 36 -6.58 -2.66 -1.70
C LEU A 36 -5.40 -1.84 -1.15
N ALA A 37 -4.96 -0.81 -1.86
CA ALA A 37 -3.91 0.08 -1.40
C ALA A 37 -4.36 0.87 -0.18
N ASP A 38 -5.55 1.48 -0.21
CA ASP A 38 -6.11 2.22 0.93
C ASP A 38 -6.28 1.31 2.15
N ILE A 39 -6.88 0.12 1.98
CA ILE A 39 -7.03 -0.86 3.07
C ILE A 39 -5.67 -1.27 3.64
N THR A 40 -4.66 -1.44 2.79
CA THR A 40 -3.31 -1.83 3.22
C THR A 40 -2.63 -0.70 3.98
N PHE A 41 -2.76 0.53 3.51
CA PHE A 41 -2.22 1.72 4.17
C PHE A 41 -2.81 1.87 5.57
N ASP A 42 -4.14 1.83 5.69
CA ASP A 42 -4.86 1.83 6.97
C ASP A 42 -4.39 0.70 7.89
N TYR A 43 -4.20 -0.50 7.33
CA TYR A 43 -3.68 -1.63 8.10
C TYR A 43 -2.26 -1.36 8.62
N LEU A 44 -1.36 -0.80 7.81
CA LEU A 44 0.01 -0.49 8.23
C LEU A 44 0.03 0.61 9.30
N LEU A 45 -0.81 1.64 9.17
CA LEU A 45 -1.03 2.64 10.21
C LEU A 45 -1.52 2.00 11.51
N SER A 46 -2.53 1.11 11.43
CA SER A 46 -3.09 0.42 12.60
C SER A 46 -2.07 -0.46 13.34
N LYS A 47 -1.02 -0.88 12.65
CA LYS A 47 0.08 -1.69 13.21
C LYS A 47 1.25 -0.83 13.71
N CYS A 48 1.15 0.50 13.63
CA CYS A 48 2.22 1.43 13.92
C CYS A 48 3.50 1.07 13.12
N ILE A 49 3.34 0.60 11.88
CA ILE A 49 4.45 0.30 10.97
C ILE A 49 4.87 1.57 10.23
N ILE A 50 3.89 2.40 9.88
CA ILE A 50 4.05 3.74 9.29
C ILE A 50 3.31 4.75 10.15
N ASP A 51 3.69 6.02 10.03
CA ASP A 51 3.01 7.17 10.60
C ASP A 51 2.61 8.12 9.46
N GLU A 52 1.43 8.73 9.54
CA GLU A 52 1.05 9.80 8.62
C GLU A 52 1.80 11.09 8.99
N GLU A 53 2.72 11.53 8.13
CA GLU A 53 3.27 12.88 8.22
C GLU A 53 2.24 13.90 7.70
N TRP A 54 1.50 14.51 8.62
CA TRP A 54 0.71 15.70 8.31
C TRP A 54 1.68 16.90 8.28
N GLU A 55 2.10 17.37 7.09
CA GLU A 55 2.82 18.65 6.98
C GLU A 55 1.91 19.78 7.52
N GLU A 56 2.37 20.47 8.57
CA GLU A 56 1.69 21.62 9.21
C GLU A 56 1.66 22.87 8.32
#